data_AF-A0AAU5LRW5-F1
#
_entry.id   AF-A0AAU5LRW5-F1
#
_cell.length_a   1.000
_cell.length_b   1.000
_cell.length_c   1.000
_cell.angle_alpha   90.00
_cell.angle_beta   90.00
_cell.angle_gamma   90.00
#
_symmetry.space_group_name_H-M   'P 1'
#
loop_
_entity.id
_entity.type
_entity.pdbx_description
1 polymer ?
#
loop_
_entity_poly.entity_id
_entity_poly.type
_entity_poly.pdbx_seq_one_letter_code
_entity_poly.pdbx_strand_id
1 'polypeptide(L)'
;MGIGVPEKVAWVLVRDGQVLVTRTHGRELFYFPGGHREPGESDAETLVREIDEKAWFRSAQRDRVSLADQLVFDTLHADGRLP
;
A
#
# COMPACT_ATOMS: atom_id res chain seq x y z
N MET A 1 1.34 -27.71 13.44
CA MET A 1 1.36 -26.24 13.60
C MET A 1 -0.08 -25.76 13.41
N GLY A 2 -0.53 -24.77 14.19
CA GLY A 2 -1.84 -24.16 13.92
C GLY A 2 -1.79 -23.30 12.66
N ILE A 3 -2.90 -23.20 11.93
CA ILE A 3 -3.04 -22.17 10.90
C ILE A 3 -3.10 -20.80 11.59
N GLY A 4 -2.06 -19.99 11.43
CA GLY A 4 -2.02 -18.64 11.98
C GLY A 4 -3.11 -17.78 11.37
N VAL A 5 -3.69 -16.88 12.17
CA VAL A 5 -4.57 -15.83 11.64
C VAL A 5 -3.72 -14.93 10.73
N PRO A 6 -4.08 -14.70 9.46
CA PRO A 6 -3.29 -13.87 8.57
C PRO A 6 -3.24 -12.43 9.08
N GLU A 7 -2.07 -11.98 9.53
CA GLU A 7 -1.86 -10.59 9.90
C GLU A 7 -1.78 -9.71 8.66
N LYS A 8 -2.41 -8.53 8.73
CA LYS A 8 -2.32 -7.51 7.71
C LYS A 8 -1.98 -6.17 8.31
N VAL A 9 -1.15 -5.42 7.59
CA VAL A 9 -0.79 -4.04 7.88
C VAL A 9 -1.42 -3.16 6.79
N ALA A 10 -2.00 -2.03 7.18
CA ALA A 10 -2.68 -1.11 6.27
C ALA A 10 -2.28 0.34 6.54
N TRP A 11 -2.00 1.09 5.48
CA TRP A 11 -1.76 2.52 5.54
C TRP A 11 -3.09 3.28 5.44
N VAL A 12 -3.40 4.10 6.44
CA VAL A 12 -4.61 4.95 6.45
C VAL A 12 -4.19 6.41 6.29
N LEU A 13 -4.16 6.89 5.04
CA LEU A 13 -3.97 8.32 4.78
C LEU A 13 -5.31 9.04 5.02
N VAL A 14 -5.29 10.02 5.92
CA VAL A 14 -6.42 10.93 6.20
C VAL A 14 -6.01 12.33 5.80
N ARG A 15 -6.82 13.00 4.98
CA ARG A 15 -6.56 14.37 4.51
C ARG A 15 -7.87 15.09 4.24
N ASP A 16 -8.00 16.31 4.73
CA ASP A 16 -9.16 17.20 4.49
C ASP A 16 -10.53 16.53 4.81
N GLY A 17 -10.55 15.65 5.82
CA GLY A 17 -11.72 14.86 6.23
C GLY A 17 -11.99 13.61 5.39
N GLN A 18 -11.20 13.37 4.35
CA GLN A 18 -11.31 12.22 3.45
C GLN A 18 -10.28 11.13 3.82
N VAL A 19 -10.60 9.88 3.47
CA VAL A 19 -9.70 8.73 3.67
C VAL A 19 -9.32 8.08 2.34
N LEU A 20 -8.07 7.65 2.20
CA LEU A 20 -7.58 7.04 0.98
C LEU A 20 -7.89 5.54 0.93
N VAL A 21 -8.50 5.08 -0.16
CA VAL A 21 -8.87 3.67 -0.37
C VAL A 21 -8.51 3.21 -1.78
N THR A 22 -8.23 1.91 -1.91
CA THR A 22 -8.01 1.20 -3.17
C THR A 22 -9.20 0.29 -3.49
N ARG A 23 -9.36 -0.05 -4.77
CA ARG A 23 -10.39 -0.97 -5.27
C ARG A 23 -9.90 -1.68 -6.51
N THR A 24 -10.01 -3.01 -6.57
CA THR A 24 -9.70 -3.77 -7.78
C THR A 24 -10.74 -3.45 -8.86
N HIS A 25 -10.32 -3.22 -10.10
CA HIS A 25 -11.25 -3.00 -11.21
C HIS A 25 -12.20 -4.21 -11.35
N GLY A 26 -13.51 -3.94 -11.53
CA GLY A 26 -14.54 -4.97 -11.56
C GLY A 26 -14.92 -5.60 -10.21
N ARG A 27 -14.53 -4.99 -9.07
CA ARG A 27 -15.00 -5.37 -7.73
C ARG A 27 -15.65 -4.19 -7.01
N GLU A 28 -16.69 -4.46 -6.23
CA GLU A 28 -17.37 -3.42 -5.43
C GLU A 28 -16.65 -3.06 -4.13
N LEU A 29 -15.88 -3.99 -3.56
CA LEU A 29 -15.24 -3.81 -2.26
C LEU A 29 -14.02 -2.89 -2.34
N PHE A 30 -14.08 -1.79 -1.59
CA PHE A 30 -12.95 -0.92 -1.29
C PHE A 30 -12.13 -1.48 -0.11
N TYR A 31 -10.84 -1.23 -0.09
CA TYR A 31 -9.92 -1.63 0.98
C TYR A 31 -8.78 -0.62 1.12
N PHE A 32 -8.21 -0.49 2.33
CA PHE A 32 -7.05 0.37 2.56
C PHE A 32 -5.79 -0.17 1.85
N PRO A 33 -4.88 0.69 1.35
CA PRO A 33 -3.56 0.26 0.87
C PRO A 33 -2.80 -0.54 1.93
N GLY A 34 -2.08 -1.58 1.52
CA GLY A 34 -1.32 -2.47 2.40
C GLY A 34 -1.46 -3.94 2.02
N GLY A 35 -1.01 -4.83 2.88
CA GLY A 35 -0.92 -6.27 2.59
C GLY A 35 -0.58 -7.13 3.80
N HIS A 36 0.08 -8.27 3.57
CA HIS A 36 0.44 -9.21 4.63
C HIS A 36 1.85 -8.95 5.14
N ARG A 37 2.05 -9.08 6.45
CA ARG A 37 3.37 -9.03 7.10
C ARG A 37 4.15 -10.31 6.79
N GLU A 38 5.37 -10.19 6.29
CA GLU A 38 6.30 -11.32 6.16
C GLU A 38 7.07 -11.59 7.47
N PRO A 39 7.56 -12.84 7.70
CA PRO A 39 8.20 -13.20 8.97
C PRO A 39 9.47 -12.39 9.26
N GLY A 40 9.36 -11.47 10.22
CA GLY A 40 10.47 -10.61 10.68
C GLY A 40 10.31 -9.13 10.33
N GLU A 41 9.33 -8.75 9.50
CA GLU A 41 9.06 -7.35 9.17
C GLU A 41 8.37 -6.59 10.32
N SER A 42 8.77 -5.33 10.52
CA SER A 42 7.93 -4.34 11.17
C SER A 42 6.84 -3.81 10.23
N ASP A 43 5.81 -3.20 10.80
CA ASP A 43 4.69 -2.57 10.08
C ASP A 43 5.15 -1.60 8.98
N ALA A 44 6.24 -0.86 9.23
CA ALA A 44 6.81 0.07 8.27
C ALA A 44 7.50 -0.64 7.10
N GLU A 45 8.23 -1.73 7.36
CA GLU A 45 8.91 -2.52 6.33
C GLU A 45 7.90 -3.24 5.43
N THR A 46 6.87 -3.86 6.02
CA THR A 46 5.74 -4.46 5.28
C THR A 46 5.09 -3.45 4.33
N LEU A 47 4.81 -2.24 4.80
CA LEU A 47 4.16 -1.21 3.98
C LEU A 47 5.10 -0.64 2.90
N VAL A 48 6.38 -0.45 3.21
CA VAL A 48 7.41 -0.05 2.24
C VAL A 48 7.54 -1.07 1.11
N ARG A 49 7.70 -2.37 1.43
CA ARG A 49 7.78 -3.45 0.45
C ARG A 49 6.51 -3.54 -0.40
N GLU A 50 5.33 -3.55 0.23
CA GLU A 50 4.05 -3.61 -0.48
C GLU A 50 3.86 -2.43 -1.46
N ILE A 51 4.49 -1.27 -1.22
CA ILE A 51 4.44 -0.12 -2.12
C ILE A 51 5.52 -0.24 -3.21
N ASP A 52 6.73 -0.65 -2.86
CA ASP A 52 7.83 -0.85 -3.81
C ASP A 52 7.50 -1.94 -4.84
N GLU A 53 6.98 -3.09 -4.43
CA GLU A 53 6.46 -4.14 -5.34
C GLU A 53 5.45 -3.57 -6.36
N LYS A 54 4.58 -2.66 -5.91
CA LYS A 54 3.57 -2.02 -6.75
C LYS A 54 4.17 -0.92 -7.62
N ALA A 55 5.25 -0.26 -7.22
CA ALA A 55 5.97 0.74 -8.02
C ALA A 55 6.85 0.09 -9.10
N TRP A 56 7.57 -0.98 -8.75
CA TRP A 56 8.45 -1.75 -9.64
C TRP A 56 7.70 -2.31 -10.86
N PHE A 57 6.43 -2.68 -10.68
CA PHE A 57 5.52 -3.11 -11.75
C PHE A 57 5.19 -2.04 -12.80
N ARG A 58 5.48 -0.75 -12.54
CA ARG A 58 4.77 0.38 -13.18
C ARG A 58 5.66 1.47 -13.80
N SER A 59 6.97 1.24 -13.94
CA SER A 59 7.87 2.12 -14.73
C SER A 59 7.40 2.30 -16.19
N ALA A 60 6.64 1.33 -16.72
CA ALA A 60 6.00 1.37 -18.03
C ALA A 60 4.45 1.52 -18.00
N GLN A 61 3.82 1.71 -16.83
CA GLN A 61 2.36 1.78 -16.67
C GLN A 61 1.91 2.76 -15.56
N ARG A 62 2.51 3.95 -15.48
CA ARG A 62 2.15 5.00 -14.49
C ARG A 62 0.68 5.47 -14.61
N ASP A 63 0.09 5.35 -15.79
CA ASP A 63 -1.33 5.57 -16.11
C ASP A 63 -2.28 4.51 -15.51
N ARG A 64 -1.76 3.35 -15.09
CA ARG A 64 -2.49 2.28 -14.38
C ARG A 64 -2.20 2.21 -12.88
N VAL A 65 -1.33 3.13 -12.44
CA VAL A 65 -1.50 3.96 -11.24
C VAL A 65 -2.93 3.97 -10.66
N SER A 66 -3.27 3.22 -9.61
CA SER A 66 -4.33 3.71 -8.73
C SER A 66 -3.80 5.00 -8.07
N LEU A 67 -4.62 6.05 -8.05
CA LEU A 67 -4.22 7.35 -7.47
C LEU A 67 -3.82 7.22 -6.00
N ALA A 68 -4.34 6.20 -5.31
CA ALA A 68 -3.95 5.87 -3.95
C ALA A 68 -2.50 5.40 -3.84
N ASP A 69 -2.05 4.46 -4.68
CA ASP A 69 -0.66 4.00 -4.63
C ASP A 69 0.31 5.16 -4.94
N GLN A 70 -0.07 6.08 -5.84
CA GLN A 70 0.71 7.30 -6.13
C GLN A 70 0.79 8.21 -4.89
N LEU A 71 -0.33 8.55 -4.27
CA LEU A 71 -0.36 9.45 -3.11
C LEU A 71 0.42 8.91 -1.92
N VAL A 72 0.43 7.58 -1.68
CA VAL A 72 1.27 7.02 -0.60
C VAL A 72 2.75 6.99 -1.00
N PHE A 73 3.09 6.68 -2.25
CA PHE A 73 4.48 6.77 -2.74
C PHE A 73 5.02 8.21 -2.63
N ASP A 74 4.28 9.20 -3.13
CA ASP A 74 4.63 10.61 -3.06
C ASP A 74 4.78 11.09 -1.60
N THR A 75 3.94 10.60 -0.68
CA THR A 75 4.06 10.87 0.76
C THR A 75 5.36 10.27 1.34
N LEU A 76 5.63 8.99 1.08
CA LEU A 76 6.82 8.32 1.62
C LEU A 76 8.12 8.86 1.05
N HIS A 77 8.16 9.26 -0.23
CA HIS A 77 9.32 9.91 -0.83
C HIS A 77 9.50 11.34 -0.29
N ALA A 78 8.42 12.08 0.00
CA ALA A 78 8.52 13.38 0.67
C ALA A 78 9.02 13.26 2.12
N ASP A 79 8.62 12.21 2.84
CA ASP A 79 9.08 11.88 4.20
C ASP A 79 10.47 11.21 4.27
N GLY A 80 11.14 10.99 3.12
CA GLY A 80 12.44 10.31 3.05
C GLY A 80 12.42 8.84 3.47
N ARG A 81 11.27 8.17 3.32
CA ARG A 81 11.02 6.76 3.64
C ARG A 81 11.14 5.82 2.43
N LEU A 82 11.06 6.38 1.22
CA LEU A 82 11.39 5.72 -0.03
C LEU A 82 12.49 6.52 -0.77
N PRO A 83 13.33 5.86 -1.60
CA PRO A 83 14.36 6.50 -2.41
C PRO A 83 13.83 7.16 -3.69
#